data_AF-G3JRF7-F1
#
_entry.id   AF-G3JRF7-F1
#
_cell.length_a   1.000
_cell.length_b   1.000
_cell.length_c   1.000
_cell.angle_alpha   90.00
_cell.angle_beta   90.00
_cell.angle_gamma   90.00
#
_symmetry.space_group_name_H-M   'P 1'
#
loop_
_entity.id
_entity.type
_entity.pdbx_description
1 polymer ?
#
loop_
_entity_poly.entity_id
_entity_poly.type
_entity_poly.pdbx_seq_one_letter_code
_entity_poly.pdbx_strand_id
1 'polypeptide(L)'
;MSRPAFSSTDSSPVSFHTAIESESSHRSTAASSPLHTQHAPFRDVRPLPRDLKAHCQIFLEEQLYLGAINLYNSVLGAGSSRRRQTSQSVYVPPPSHLAVLNTLIVHPVYTTRADKQSEEIATLALSYLRSLLELVGPVNANLRTAFQFYSTPRWHRRTGYSTDGSLSDASQDERERERERVTGSLANENSVWSRGQDFWTTLGWALNCSTLYPQRWRYWKAWLEFMLDVLQADWSERERLDREAHEATSEGQDGPVPTTRRQDSILAMYMQQKNGPQSGFKAIMKALFADGGSLSSSYFREVFDREPRGRVEASRKRKRQDRVDVENDKFGDYLDEDPLSSGASEPPTPEKPRDALSSAGSFGTTFPGLAESVPLRLRLFQLLSEATSVLHEPADVVRLCDAYASSLKVVPLNLFALVVAQRRGPLPAALRVTLLKVLLALLLPASHVPPHKADPVGEAEACLSTVMLTRCYAQHPANTVGVEDNAKLSLVIEAAVQLLWTCHALEYGPALDEALRAGIDARQAKVKRKRTGKARPDPEEALAAEVLDASSDRLRLLLQVLRDTASEEDTCVAKPV
;
A
#
# COMPACT_ATOMS: atom_id res chain seq x y z
N MET A 1 -2.04 -80.20 -14.49
CA MET A 1 -3.13 -81.05 -13.98
C MET A 1 -4.17 -80.10 -13.39
N SER A 2 -5.38 -79.90 -13.88
CA SER A 2 -6.13 -80.45 -15.01
C SER A 2 -7.08 -79.36 -15.53
N ARG A 3 -7.42 -79.50 -16.81
CA ARG A 3 -8.09 -78.55 -17.72
C ARG A 3 -9.64 -78.52 -17.57
N PRO A 4 -10.35 -77.62 -18.32
CA PRO A 4 -11.69 -77.07 -18.06
C PRO A 4 -12.83 -77.69 -18.93
N ALA A 5 -14.04 -77.11 -18.89
CA ALA A 5 -15.09 -77.19 -19.92
C ALA A 5 -15.92 -75.87 -19.92
N PHE A 6 -15.99 -75.03 -20.98
CA PHE A 6 -16.75 -75.11 -22.26
C PHE A 6 -18.28 -75.26 -22.06
N SER A 7 -19.22 -74.60 -22.74
CA SER A 7 -19.30 -73.71 -23.93
C SER A 7 -20.68 -72.99 -23.92
N SER A 8 -20.87 -71.80 -24.53
CA SER A 8 -21.63 -71.53 -25.79
C SER A 8 -22.95 -72.32 -25.94
N THR A 9 -24.11 -71.81 -26.42
CA THR A 9 -24.43 -70.80 -27.44
C THR A 9 -25.98 -70.72 -27.55
N ASP A 10 -26.50 -69.60 -28.06
CA ASP A 10 -27.74 -69.43 -28.84
C ASP A 10 -29.12 -69.79 -28.26
N SER A 11 -30.01 -68.79 -28.22
CA SER A 11 -31.23 -68.73 -29.07
C SER A 11 -32.14 -67.55 -28.67
N SER A 12 -32.16 -66.51 -29.50
CA SER A 12 -33.19 -65.44 -29.62
C SER A 12 -34.46 -65.99 -30.33
N PRO A 13 -35.58 -65.26 -30.62
CA PRO A 13 -36.19 -63.98 -30.17
C PRO A 13 -37.59 -64.26 -29.52
N VAL A 14 -38.46 -63.34 -29.05
CA VAL A 14 -39.22 -62.30 -29.78
C VAL A 14 -39.97 -61.34 -28.84
N SER A 15 -40.05 -60.07 -29.27
CA SER A 15 -41.06 -59.03 -28.99
C SER A 15 -41.02 -58.32 -27.62
N PHE A 16 -40.98 -56.99 -27.50
CA PHE A 16 -41.57 -55.94 -28.36
C PHE A 16 -40.69 -54.69 -28.56
N HIS A 17 -40.75 -54.22 -29.82
CA HIS A 17 -40.44 -52.94 -30.46
C HIS A 17 -40.14 -51.67 -29.65
N THR A 18 -38.98 -51.07 -29.94
CA THR A 18 -38.75 -49.61 -30.05
C THR A 18 -38.64 -49.23 -31.53
N ALA A 19 -39.34 -48.16 -31.93
CA ALA A 19 -39.33 -47.65 -33.31
C ALA A 19 -38.21 -46.62 -33.51
N ILE A 20 -37.12 -47.09 -34.13
CA ILE A 20 -36.38 -46.59 -35.30
C ILE A 20 -36.23 -45.06 -35.49
N GLU A 21 -34.96 -44.66 -35.50
CA GLU A 21 -34.38 -43.44 -36.07
C GLU A 21 -34.60 -43.34 -37.59
N SER A 22 -34.82 -42.12 -38.07
CA SER A 22 -34.56 -41.75 -39.46
C SER A 22 -33.25 -40.96 -39.51
N GLU A 23 -32.16 -41.59 -39.93
CA GLU A 23 -30.99 -40.88 -40.46
C GLU A 23 -31.30 -40.38 -41.87
N SER A 24 -31.02 -39.10 -42.14
CA SER A 24 -30.58 -38.67 -43.46
C SER A 24 -29.60 -37.51 -43.32
N SER A 25 -28.31 -37.85 -43.40
CA SER A 25 -27.25 -37.14 -44.12
C SER A 25 -27.30 -35.60 -44.11
N HIS A 26 -26.30 -34.94 -43.52
CA HIS A 26 -25.35 -34.07 -44.24
C HIS A 26 -24.34 -33.42 -43.27
N ARG A 27 -23.04 -33.75 -43.47
CA ARG A 27 -21.83 -33.02 -43.06
C ARG A 27 -21.74 -32.51 -41.61
N SER A 28 -21.12 -33.33 -40.76
CA SER A 28 -20.32 -32.84 -39.64
C SER A 28 -19.19 -31.93 -40.14
N THR A 29 -19.33 -30.63 -39.93
CA THR A 29 -18.20 -29.71 -39.77
C THR A 29 -18.03 -29.50 -38.28
N ALA A 30 -17.22 -30.36 -37.65
CA ALA A 30 -16.69 -30.10 -36.33
C ALA A 30 -15.71 -28.92 -36.44
N ALA A 31 -16.22 -27.70 -36.27
CA ALA A 31 -15.41 -26.59 -35.81
C ALA A 31 -15.29 -26.76 -34.29
N SER A 32 -14.24 -27.44 -33.87
CA SER A 32 -13.80 -27.43 -32.47
C SER A 32 -13.44 -25.99 -32.11
N SER A 33 -14.38 -25.24 -31.54
CA SER A 33 -14.06 -23.98 -30.87
C SER A 33 -13.14 -24.29 -29.70
N PRO A 34 -11.96 -23.65 -29.60
CA PRO A 34 -11.06 -23.91 -28.49
C PRO A 34 -11.74 -23.44 -27.19
N LEU A 35 -11.83 -24.36 -26.22
CA LEU A 35 -12.10 -24.05 -24.83
C LEU A 35 -10.98 -23.14 -24.31
N HIS A 36 -11.19 -21.83 -24.44
CA HIS A 36 -10.51 -20.81 -23.65
C HIS A 36 -11.57 -20.04 -22.85
N THR A 37 -12.30 -20.76 -22.00
CA THR A 37 -13.00 -20.11 -20.88
C THR A 37 -11.98 -19.92 -19.77
N GLN A 38 -11.10 -18.92 -19.93
CA GLN A 38 -10.47 -18.32 -18.77
C GLN A 38 -11.63 -17.71 -17.97
N HIS A 39 -12.06 -18.38 -16.90
CA HIS A 39 -13.07 -17.82 -16.02
C HIS A 39 -12.54 -16.48 -15.50
N ALA A 40 -13.28 -15.40 -15.76
CA ALA A 40 -12.96 -14.10 -15.17
C ALA A 40 -12.80 -14.27 -13.65
N PRO A 41 -11.75 -13.70 -13.04
CA PRO A 41 -11.46 -13.92 -11.62
C PRO A 41 -12.58 -13.39 -10.70
N PHE A 42 -13.40 -12.47 -11.22
CA PHE A 42 -14.47 -11.80 -10.48
C PHE A 42 -15.86 -12.21 -10.97
N ARG A 43 -16.83 -12.16 -10.06
CA ARG A 43 -18.24 -12.43 -10.38
C ARG A 43 -18.89 -11.24 -11.08
N ASP A 44 -19.87 -11.56 -11.93
CA ASP A 44 -20.78 -10.56 -12.50
C ASP A 44 -21.56 -9.83 -11.41
N VAL A 45 -21.92 -8.58 -11.67
CA VAL A 45 -22.56 -7.70 -10.68
C VAL A 45 -23.92 -7.19 -11.12
N ARG A 46 -24.78 -6.87 -10.14
CA ARG A 46 -26.00 -6.09 -10.33
C ARG A 46 -26.11 -5.01 -9.24
N PRO A 47 -26.73 -3.85 -9.55
CA PRO A 47 -27.01 -2.85 -8.54
C PRO A 47 -28.04 -3.37 -7.53
N LEU A 48 -27.97 -2.89 -6.28
CA LEU A 48 -28.98 -3.21 -5.26
C LEU A 48 -30.39 -2.85 -5.77
N PRO A 49 -31.40 -3.71 -5.52
CA PRO A 49 -32.80 -3.36 -5.77
C PRO A 49 -33.17 -2.06 -5.08
N ARG A 50 -34.05 -1.27 -5.70
CA ARG A 50 -34.41 0.09 -5.23
C ARG A 50 -34.79 0.14 -3.76
N ASP A 51 -35.65 -0.79 -3.32
CA ASP A 51 -36.11 -0.81 -1.93
C ASP A 51 -34.96 -1.13 -0.98
N LEU A 52 -34.13 -2.12 -1.33
CA LEU A 52 -32.98 -2.51 -0.52
C LEU A 52 -31.95 -1.39 -0.43
N LYS A 53 -31.68 -0.71 -1.55
CA LYS A 53 -30.82 0.48 -1.60
C LYS A 53 -31.34 1.58 -0.67
N ALA A 54 -32.65 1.87 -0.70
CA ALA A 54 -33.26 2.88 0.17
C ALA A 54 -33.16 2.51 1.66
N HIS A 55 -33.40 1.25 2.03
CA HIS A 55 -33.25 0.80 3.42
C HIS A 55 -31.80 0.93 3.91
N CYS A 56 -30.84 0.49 3.09
CA CYS A 56 -29.43 0.65 3.42
C CYS A 56 -29.03 2.12 3.53
N GLN A 57 -29.55 2.99 2.66
CA GLN A 57 -29.30 4.43 2.72
C GLN A 57 -29.80 5.02 4.04
N ILE A 58 -31.05 4.72 4.43
CA ILE A 58 -31.62 5.16 5.71
C ILE A 58 -30.73 4.68 6.88
N PHE A 59 -30.29 3.42 6.88
CA PHE A 59 -29.39 2.93 7.93
C PHE A 59 -28.06 3.68 7.99
N LEU A 60 -27.48 4.07 6.85
CA LEU A 60 -26.24 4.84 6.83
C LEU A 60 -26.44 6.30 7.28
N GLU A 61 -27.57 6.91 6.94
CA GLU A 61 -27.92 8.29 7.31
C GLU A 61 -28.26 8.41 8.81
N GLU A 62 -29.02 7.45 9.34
CA GLU A 62 -29.41 7.36 10.75
C GLU A 62 -28.32 6.76 11.66
N GLN A 63 -27.10 6.58 11.14
CA GLN A 63 -25.94 6.02 11.86
C GLN A 63 -26.13 4.59 12.39
N LEU A 64 -27.08 3.84 11.82
CA LEU A 64 -27.34 2.42 12.10
C LEU A 64 -26.40 1.51 11.27
N TYR A 65 -25.09 1.78 11.34
CA TYR A 65 -24.07 1.14 10.49
C TYR A 65 -24.05 -0.39 10.60
N LEU A 66 -24.24 -0.94 11.80
CA LEU A 66 -24.29 -2.38 12.00
C LEU A 66 -25.41 -3.04 11.18
N GLY A 67 -26.60 -2.42 11.14
CA GLY A 67 -27.72 -2.89 10.34
C GLY A 67 -27.42 -2.87 8.84
N ALA A 68 -26.81 -1.78 8.35
CA ALA A 68 -26.40 -1.67 6.95
C ALA A 68 -25.36 -2.74 6.57
N ILE A 69 -24.31 -2.91 7.37
CA ILE A 69 -23.23 -3.86 7.09
C ILE A 69 -23.73 -5.31 7.12
N ASN A 70 -24.58 -5.67 8.09
CA ASN A 70 -25.16 -7.01 8.16
C ASN A 70 -26.04 -7.33 6.94
N LEU A 71 -26.79 -6.33 6.46
CA LEU A 71 -27.59 -6.47 5.26
C LEU A 71 -26.71 -6.63 4.02
N TYR A 72 -25.64 -5.85 3.89
CA TYR A 72 -24.67 -6.01 2.79
C TYR A 72 -23.99 -7.39 2.82
N ASN A 73 -23.55 -7.86 3.99
CA ASN A 73 -22.96 -9.19 4.14
C ASN A 73 -23.94 -10.31 3.74
N SER A 74 -25.20 -10.19 4.16
CA SER A 74 -26.25 -11.17 3.83
C SER A 74 -26.47 -11.26 2.32
N VAL A 75 -26.45 -10.11 1.65
CA VAL A 75 -26.67 -10.00 0.21
C VAL A 75 -25.44 -10.45 -0.58
N LEU A 76 -24.23 -10.12 -0.12
CA LEU A 76 -22.97 -10.57 -0.71
C LEU A 76 -22.81 -12.09 -0.60
N GLY A 77 -23.26 -12.68 0.50
CA GLY A 77 -23.27 -14.13 0.72
C GLY A 77 -24.40 -14.89 0.01
N ALA A 78 -25.44 -14.19 -0.45
CA ALA A 78 -26.58 -14.79 -1.12
C ALA A 78 -26.15 -15.41 -2.47
N GLY A 79 -26.17 -16.75 -2.55
CA GLY A 79 -25.77 -17.51 -3.75
C GLY A 79 -24.54 -18.39 -3.57
N SER A 80 -23.76 -18.21 -2.49
CA SER A 80 -22.55 -19.00 -2.22
C SER A 80 -22.81 -20.44 -1.74
N SER A 81 -24.06 -20.79 -1.40
CA SER A 81 -24.45 -22.12 -0.87
C SER A 81 -24.89 -23.13 -1.93
N ARG A 82 -24.89 -22.79 -3.23
CA ARG A 82 -25.35 -23.71 -4.27
C ARG A 82 -24.22 -24.65 -4.71
N ARG A 83 -24.45 -25.96 -4.59
CA ARG A 83 -23.53 -27.07 -4.97
C ARG A 83 -23.08 -27.06 -6.45
N ARG A 84 -23.70 -26.21 -7.27
CA ARG A 84 -23.33 -25.93 -8.66
C ARG A 84 -23.10 -24.42 -8.72
N GLN A 85 -21.93 -23.98 -9.20
CA GLN A 85 -21.64 -22.57 -9.45
C GLN A 85 -22.67 -22.06 -10.47
N THR A 86 -23.80 -21.54 -10.01
CA THR A 86 -24.70 -20.80 -10.87
C THR A 86 -24.02 -19.45 -11.08
N SER A 87 -23.87 -19.02 -12.33
CA SER A 87 -23.48 -17.66 -12.72
C SER A 87 -24.54 -16.64 -12.26
N GLN A 88 -24.77 -16.55 -10.95
CA GLN A 88 -25.66 -15.58 -10.35
C GLN A 88 -24.83 -14.37 -9.98
N SER A 89 -25.18 -13.26 -10.62
CA SER A 89 -24.60 -11.95 -10.36
C SER A 89 -24.77 -11.55 -8.89
N VAL A 90 -23.73 -10.99 -8.31
CA VAL A 90 -23.70 -10.50 -6.93
C VAL A 90 -24.23 -9.07 -6.88
N TYR A 91 -24.98 -8.71 -5.83
CA TYR A 91 -25.40 -7.32 -5.66
C TYR A 91 -24.31 -6.46 -5.04
N VAL A 92 -24.12 -5.25 -5.57
CA VAL A 92 -23.09 -4.30 -5.12
C VAL A 92 -23.74 -3.01 -4.60
N PRO A 93 -23.33 -2.51 -3.41
CA PRO A 93 -23.78 -1.21 -2.93
C PRO A 93 -23.29 -0.04 -3.79
N PRO A 94 -24.04 1.07 -3.82
CA PRO A 94 -23.57 2.32 -4.44
C PRO A 94 -22.18 2.76 -3.94
N PRO A 95 -21.36 3.42 -4.80
CA PRO A 95 -20.02 3.88 -4.43
C PRO A 95 -19.99 4.76 -3.17
N SER A 96 -20.99 5.62 -2.98
CA SER A 96 -21.13 6.47 -1.79
C SER A 96 -21.25 5.67 -0.50
N HIS A 97 -21.93 4.52 -0.54
CA HIS A 97 -22.08 3.64 0.61
C HIS A 97 -20.73 2.99 0.95
N LEU A 98 -19.99 2.53 -0.07
CA LEU A 98 -18.65 1.96 0.09
C LEU A 98 -17.66 3.01 0.65
N ALA A 99 -17.79 4.27 0.23
CA ALA A 99 -16.99 5.39 0.73
C ALA A 99 -17.21 5.63 2.24
N VAL A 100 -18.46 5.53 2.72
CA VAL A 100 -18.81 5.60 4.14
C VAL A 100 -18.19 4.44 4.90
N LEU A 101 -18.36 3.20 4.43
CA LEU A 101 -17.80 2.02 5.09
C LEU A 101 -16.28 2.10 5.24
N ASN A 102 -15.59 2.61 4.21
CA ASN A 102 -14.15 2.79 4.27
C ASN A 102 -13.75 3.88 5.29
N THR A 103 -14.53 4.98 5.39
CA THR A 103 -14.33 6.00 6.42
C THR A 103 -14.47 5.42 7.84
N LEU A 104 -15.42 4.50 8.08
CA LEU A 104 -15.62 3.88 9.40
C LEU A 104 -14.38 3.14 9.91
N ILE A 105 -13.57 2.56 9.01
CA ILE A 105 -12.35 1.81 9.35
C ILE A 105 -11.34 2.69 10.10
N VAL A 106 -11.32 3.99 9.81
CA VAL A 106 -10.36 4.94 10.37
C VAL A 106 -11.00 5.99 11.26
N HIS A 107 -12.26 6.35 11.10
CA HIS A 107 -12.82 7.52 11.81
C HIS A 107 -12.71 7.38 13.35
N PRO A 108 -12.22 8.40 14.10
CA PRO A 108 -11.92 8.29 15.54
C PRO A 108 -13.09 7.82 16.40
N VAL A 109 -14.33 8.19 16.03
CA VAL A 109 -15.56 7.77 16.75
C VAL A 109 -15.72 6.24 16.79
N TYR A 110 -15.32 5.53 15.74
CA TYR A 110 -15.44 4.07 15.62
C TYR A 110 -14.11 3.34 15.86
N THR A 111 -13.06 4.07 16.24
CA THR A 111 -11.73 3.51 16.45
C THR A 111 -11.12 4.01 17.77
N THR A 112 -10.34 5.08 17.74
CA THR A 112 -9.52 5.54 18.89
C THR A 112 -10.34 6.09 20.06
N ARG A 113 -11.59 6.52 19.81
CA ARG A 113 -12.54 7.03 20.82
C ARG A 113 -13.73 6.11 21.03
N ALA A 114 -13.76 4.96 20.36
CA ALA A 114 -14.89 4.06 20.34
C ALA A 114 -15.18 3.40 21.69
N ASP A 115 -16.44 3.04 21.89
CA ASP A 115 -16.81 1.96 22.79
C ASP A 115 -16.72 0.60 22.06
N LYS A 116 -16.97 -0.50 22.79
CA LYS A 116 -16.84 -1.85 22.24
C LYS A 116 -17.74 -2.10 21.02
N GLN A 117 -18.96 -1.56 21.03
CA GLN A 117 -19.91 -1.71 19.93
C GLN A 117 -19.47 -0.92 18.70
N SER A 118 -18.94 0.29 18.90
CA SER A 118 -18.45 1.13 17.81
C SER A 118 -17.17 0.58 17.18
N GLU A 119 -16.30 -0.08 17.95
CA GLU A 119 -15.09 -0.74 17.44
C GLU A 119 -15.44 -1.97 16.56
N GLU A 120 -16.51 -2.69 16.91
CA GLU A 120 -17.01 -3.82 16.10
C GLU A 120 -17.46 -3.35 14.72
N ILE A 121 -18.12 -2.18 14.62
CA ILE A 121 -18.58 -1.59 13.35
C ILE A 121 -17.41 -1.39 12.38
N ALA A 122 -16.29 -0.80 12.83
CA ALA A 122 -15.11 -0.58 12.00
C ALA A 122 -14.51 -1.90 11.47
N THR A 123 -14.48 -2.93 12.34
CA THR A 123 -13.98 -4.26 11.99
C THR A 123 -14.87 -4.95 10.96
N LEU A 124 -16.19 -4.91 11.15
CA LEU A 124 -17.17 -5.49 10.23
C LEU A 124 -17.17 -4.76 8.87
N ALA A 125 -17.01 -3.44 8.86
CA ALA A 125 -16.89 -2.65 7.64
C ALA A 125 -15.65 -3.07 6.83
N LEU A 126 -14.49 -3.21 7.48
CA LEU A 126 -13.27 -3.70 6.82
C LEU A 126 -13.43 -5.13 6.30
N SER A 127 -14.03 -6.03 7.08
CA SER A 127 -14.29 -7.40 6.66
C SER A 127 -15.17 -7.46 5.42
N TYR A 128 -16.27 -6.70 5.40
CA TYR A 128 -17.16 -6.62 4.25
C TYR A 128 -16.42 -6.11 3.00
N LEU A 129 -15.64 -5.03 3.14
CA LEU A 129 -14.92 -4.42 2.02
C LEU A 129 -13.84 -5.37 1.45
N ARG A 130 -13.16 -6.15 2.30
CA ARG A 130 -12.23 -7.20 1.86
C ARG A 130 -12.94 -8.31 1.09
N SER A 131 -14.06 -8.83 1.62
CA SER A 131 -14.86 -9.84 0.93
C SER A 131 -15.43 -9.34 -0.40
N LEU A 132 -15.84 -8.07 -0.46
CA LEU A 132 -16.30 -7.44 -1.70
C LEU A 132 -15.16 -7.36 -2.73
N LEU A 133 -13.97 -6.92 -2.32
CA LEU A 133 -12.80 -6.84 -3.19
C LEU A 133 -12.42 -8.21 -3.77
N GLU A 134 -12.46 -9.27 -2.94
CA GLU A 134 -12.12 -10.63 -3.36
C GLU A 134 -13.16 -11.23 -4.34
N LEU A 135 -14.46 -11.05 -4.07
CA LEU A 135 -15.52 -11.68 -4.85
C LEU A 135 -15.90 -10.93 -6.13
N VAL A 136 -15.93 -9.59 -6.03
CA VAL A 136 -16.45 -8.71 -7.08
C VAL A 136 -15.34 -7.99 -7.81
N GLY A 137 -14.23 -7.71 -7.13
CA GLY A 137 -13.13 -6.96 -7.72
C GLY A 137 -13.41 -5.45 -7.78
N PRO A 138 -12.35 -4.66 -8.00
CA PRO A 138 -12.39 -3.21 -7.88
C PRO A 138 -13.12 -2.51 -9.03
N VAL A 139 -13.02 -3.06 -10.25
CA VAL A 139 -13.67 -2.50 -11.44
C VAL A 139 -15.17 -2.70 -11.37
N ASN A 140 -15.64 -3.93 -11.12
CA ASN A 140 -17.07 -4.23 -11.05
C ASN A 140 -17.74 -3.60 -9.82
N ALA A 141 -17.01 -3.43 -8.71
CA ALA A 141 -17.52 -2.71 -7.53
C ALA A 141 -17.46 -1.17 -7.66
N ASN A 142 -16.93 -0.66 -8.78
CA ASN A 142 -16.69 0.76 -9.03
C ASN A 142 -15.96 1.47 -7.87
N LEU A 143 -14.91 0.83 -7.33
CA LEU A 143 -14.14 1.36 -6.20
C LEU A 143 -13.41 2.66 -6.56
N ARG A 144 -13.15 2.91 -7.85
CA ARG A 144 -12.57 4.16 -8.32
C ARG A 144 -13.44 5.37 -8.00
N THR A 145 -14.76 5.26 -8.20
CA THR A 145 -15.68 6.33 -7.81
C THR A 145 -15.85 6.39 -6.29
N ALA A 146 -15.87 5.24 -5.61
CA ALA A 146 -16.05 5.19 -4.15
C ALA A 146 -14.89 5.84 -3.37
N PHE A 147 -13.66 5.66 -3.84
CA PHE A 147 -12.44 6.09 -3.12
C PHE A 147 -11.80 7.33 -3.75
N GLN A 148 -12.62 8.19 -4.35
CA GLN A 148 -12.18 9.47 -4.86
C GLN A 148 -12.10 10.52 -3.75
N PHE A 149 -10.98 11.21 -3.63
CA PHE A 149 -10.85 12.35 -2.73
C PHE A 149 -11.52 13.59 -3.33
N TYR A 150 -12.20 14.36 -2.48
CA TYR A 150 -12.84 15.61 -2.88
C TYR A 150 -12.15 16.75 -2.15
N SER A 151 -11.61 17.69 -2.92
CA SER A 151 -11.18 18.97 -2.36
C SER A 151 -12.45 19.72 -1.94
N THR A 152 -12.78 19.75 -0.65
CA THR A 152 -13.71 20.76 -0.16
C THR A 152 -13.08 22.12 -0.45
N PRO A 153 -13.65 22.97 -1.34
CA PRO A 153 -13.18 24.33 -1.43
C PRO A 153 -13.30 24.91 -0.02
N ARG A 154 -12.18 25.38 0.55
CA ARG A 154 -12.18 26.00 1.88
C ARG A 154 -13.24 27.10 1.85
N TRP A 155 -14.37 26.83 2.50
CA TRP A 155 -15.52 27.71 2.51
C TRP A 155 -15.09 29.04 3.13
N HIS A 156 -14.83 30.03 2.29
CA HIS A 156 -14.73 31.40 2.76
C HIS A 156 -16.08 31.79 3.32
N ARG A 157 -16.08 32.24 4.59
CA ARG A 157 -17.24 32.78 5.29
C ARG A 157 -18.08 33.68 4.38
N ARG A 158 -19.37 33.32 4.26
CA ARG A 158 -20.55 34.14 3.96
C ARG A 158 -20.44 35.24 2.88
N THR A 159 -21.13 34.99 1.78
CA THR A 159 -22.06 35.90 1.10
C THR A 159 -23.07 34.96 0.43
N GLY A 160 -24.31 34.85 0.89
CA GLY A 160 -25.34 35.89 0.87
C GLY A 160 -26.43 35.36 -0.07
N TYR A 161 -27.67 35.32 0.42
CA TYR A 161 -28.91 35.05 -0.29
C TYR A 161 -28.80 35.00 -1.82
N SER A 162 -29.09 33.85 -2.42
CA SER A 162 -29.70 33.83 -3.75
C SER A 162 -30.81 32.81 -3.76
N THR A 163 -32.01 33.34 -3.52
CA THR A 163 -33.27 32.75 -3.94
C THR A 163 -33.25 32.59 -5.47
N ASP A 164 -33.94 31.54 -5.91
CA ASP A 164 -34.68 31.45 -7.17
C ASP A 164 -34.02 30.75 -8.38
N GLY A 165 -34.68 29.67 -8.78
CA GLY A 165 -35.06 29.44 -10.18
C GLY A 165 -33.96 29.08 -11.18
N SER A 166 -33.47 27.83 -11.16
CA SER A 166 -33.06 27.19 -12.41
C SER A 166 -33.21 25.67 -12.33
N LEU A 167 -34.41 25.19 -12.69
CA LEU A 167 -34.61 23.80 -13.09
C LEU A 167 -33.96 23.63 -14.48
N SER A 168 -32.64 23.48 -14.49
CA SER A 168 -31.91 23.00 -15.66
C SER A 168 -32.00 21.49 -15.71
N ASP A 169 -32.14 20.97 -16.92
CA ASP A 169 -32.25 19.57 -17.30
C ASP A 169 -31.03 18.76 -16.84
N ALA A 170 -31.05 18.34 -15.57
CA ALA A 170 -30.06 17.40 -15.05
C ALA A 170 -30.21 16.08 -15.82
N SER A 171 -29.10 15.62 -16.39
CA SER A 171 -29.05 14.33 -17.10
C SER A 171 -29.53 13.20 -16.17
N GLN A 172 -30.07 12.12 -16.74
CA GLN A 172 -30.52 10.98 -15.93
C GLN A 172 -29.42 10.48 -14.98
N ASP A 173 -28.17 10.47 -15.44
CA ASP A 173 -26.98 10.15 -14.66
C ASP A 173 -26.76 11.11 -13.47
N GLU A 174 -26.99 12.41 -13.63
CA GLU A 174 -26.86 13.38 -12.53
C GLU A 174 -27.96 13.19 -11.49
N ARG A 175 -29.19 12.89 -11.91
CA ARG A 175 -30.30 12.60 -10.99
C ARG A 175 -30.11 11.27 -10.26
N GLU A 176 -29.52 10.26 -10.91
CA GLU A 176 -29.15 8.99 -10.28
C GLU A 176 -28.00 9.18 -9.27
N ARG A 177 -27.00 10.00 -9.59
CA ARG A 177 -25.92 10.38 -8.67
C ARG A 177 -26.43 11.16 -7.46
N GLU A 178 -27.39 12.08 -7.64
CA GLU A 178 -28.03 12.79 -6.53
C GLU A 178 -28.81 11.85 -5.62
N ARG A 179 -29.53 10.88 -6.19
CA ARG A 179 -30.24 9.82 -5.42
C ARG A 179 -29.31 8.83 -4.72
N GLU A 180 -28.03 8.81 -5.09
CA GLU A 180 -27.00 7.98 -4.45
C GLU A 180 -26.22 8.70 -3.36
N ARG A 181 -26.38 10.02 -3.22
CA ARG A 181 -25.68 10.76 -2.17
C ARG A 181 -26.30 10.45 -0.80
N VAL A 182 -25.47 9.92 0.08
CA VAL A 182 -25.76 9.81 1.51
C VAL A 182 -25.55 11.18 2.14
N THR A 183 -26.56 11.72 2.80
CA THR A 183 -26.52 13.07 3.36
C THR A 183 -25.81 13.15 4.72
N GLY A 184 -25.54 12.01 5.35
CA GLY A 184 -24.91 11.92 6.68
C GLY A 184 -23.52 12.57 6.79
N SER A 185 -23.18 13.02 8.00
CA SER A 185 -21.93 13.74 8.30
C SER A 185 -20.67 12.96 7.87
N LEU A 186 -20.62 11.64 8.11
CA LEU A 186 -19.50 10.78 7.72
C LEU A 186 -19.40 10.50 6.21
N ALA A 187 -20.48 10.73 5.46
CA ALA A 187 -20.47 10.63 4.00
C ALA A 187 -19.93 11.91 3.34
N ASN A 188 -20.00 13.03 4.05
CA ASN A 188 -19.68 14.35 3.55
C ASN A 188 -18.52 14.97 4.36
N GLU A 189 -18.81 15.97 5.20
CA GLU A 189 -17.81 16.81 5.87
C GLU A 189 -16.80 16.06 6.74
N ASN A 190 -17.23 14.97 7.39
CA ASN A 190 -16.39 14.16 8.28
C ASN A 190 -15.89 12.87 7.61
N SER A 191 -15.99 12.76 6.29
CA SER A 191 -15.43 11.63 5.53
C SER A 191 -13.90 11.73 5.42
N VAL A 192 -13.22 10.59 5.31
CA VAL A 192 -11.77 10.56 5.02
C VAL A 192 -11.47 11.22 3.66
N TRP A 193 -12.41 11.12 2.72
CA TRP A 193 -12.30 11.61 1.35
C TRP A 193 -12.38 13.13 1.24
N SER A 194 -13.16 13.78 2.11
CA SER A 194 -13.27 15.24 2.20
C SER A 194 -12.19 15.84 3.08
N ARG A 195 -11.93 15.24 4.26
CA ARG A 195 -10.95 15.79 5.20
C ARG A 195 -9.49 15.53 4.83
N GLY A 196 -9.23 14.41 4.14
CA GLY A 196 -7.90 13.98 3.74
C GLY A 196 -7.23 14.85 2.68
N GLN A 197 -7.96 15.80 2.07
CA GLN A 197 -7.57 16.66 0.92
C GLN A 197 -7.24 15.85 -0.35
N ASP A 198 -6.24 14.97 -0.28
CA ASP A 198 -5.85 14.04 -1.33
C ASP A 198 -5.22 12.76 -0.73
N PHE A 199 -4.92 11.79 -1.60
CA PHE A 199 -4.38 10.50 -1.17
C PHE A 199 -3.01 10.66 -0.51
N TRP A 200 -2.13 11.50 -1.06
CA TRP A 200 -0.76 11.66 -0.61
C TRP A 200 -0.67 12.36 0.74
N THR A 201 -1.53 13.34 1.00
CA THR A 201 -1.63 14.04 2.28
C THR A 201 -2.14 13.10 3.36
N THR A 202 -3.17 12.31 3.03
CA THR A 202 -3.72 11.27 3.92
C THR A 202 -2.67 10.20 4.24
N LEU A 203 -1.96 9.72 3.22
CA LEU A 203 -0.85 8.76 3.37
C LEU A 203 0.26 9.30 4.28
N GLY A 204 0.69 10.55 4.06
CA GLY A 204 1.73 11.16 4.88
C GLY A 204 1.33 11.28 6.35
N TRP A 205 0.06 11.59 6.64
CA TRP A 205 -0.46 11.56 8.01
C TRP A 205 -0.50 10.16 8.61
N ALA A 206 -1.00 9.18 7.85
CA ALA A 206 -1.03 7.77 8.26
C ALA A 206 0.38 7.27 8.61
N LEU A 207 1.38 7.60 7.80
CA LEU A 207 2.77 7.23 8.02
C LEU A 207 3.42 8.00 9.18
N ASN A 208 3.05 9.27 9.43
CA ASN A 208 3.44 9.96 10.66
C ASN A 208 2.89 9.26 11.91
N CYS A 209 1.68 8.68 11.85
CA CYS A 209 1.14 7.91 12.98
C CYS A 209 1.98 6.68 13.31
N SER A 210 2.67 6.07 12.32
CA SER A 210 3.53 4.90 12.52
C SER A 210 4.70 5.16 13.48
N THR A 211 5.15 6.40 13.58
CA THR A 211 6.23 6.82 14.49
C THR A 211 5.71 7.56 15.72
N LEU A 212 4.76 8.48 15.54
CA LEU A 212 4.30 9.37 16.62
C LEU A 212 3.16 8.81 17.47
N TYR A 213 2.27 8.01 16.86
CA TYR A 213 1.00 7.62 17.48
C TYR A 213 0.70 6.13 17.28
N PRO A 214 1.40 5.20 17.96
CA PRO A 214 1.23 3.75 17.77
C PRO A 214 -0.21 3.25 17.96
N GLN A 215 -0.93 3.84 18.92
CA GLN A 215 -2.34 3.49 19.18
C GLN A 215 -3.27 3.87 18.04
N ARG A 216 -2.88 4.86 17.24
CA ARG A 216 -3.61 5.30 16.05
C ARG A 216 -3.14 4.57 14.81
N TRP A 217 -1.84 4.24 14.75
CA TRP A 217 -1.22 3.50 13.65
C TRP A 217 -1.93 2.20 13.32
N ARG A 218 -2.39 1.41 14.32
CA ARG A 218 -3.09 0.13 14.05
C ARG A 218 -4.29 0.27 13.09
N TYR A 219 -5.05 1.36 13.17
CA TYR A 219 -6.21 1.60 12.30
C TYR A 219 -5.78 2.11 10.92
N TRP A 220 -4.81 3.04 10.89
CA TRP A 220 -4.22 3.51 9.63
C TRP A 220 -3.49 2.42 8.86
N LYS A 221 -2.83 1.50 9.56
CA LYS A 221 -2.18 0.33 9.00
C LYS A 221 -3.20 -0.56 8.31
N ALA A 222 -4.29 -0.93 9.00
CA ALA A 222 -5.35 -1.77 8.44
C ALA A 222 -6.00 -1.11 7.21
N TRP A 223 -6.23 0.20 7.28
CA TRP A 223 -6.72 0.98 6.14
C TRP A 223 -5.73 1.01 4.98
N LEU A 224 -4.44 1.27 5.25
CA LEU A 224 -3.41 1.35 4.22
C LEU A 224 -3.17 -0.01 3.56
N GLU A 225 -3.16 -1.10 4.33
CA GLU A 225 -3.11 -2.47 3.81
C GLU A 225 -4.27 -2.71 2.83
N PHE A 226 -5.50 -2.40 3.24
CA PHE A 226 -6.67 -2.54 2.39
C PHE A 226 -6.59 -1.66 1.14
N MET A 227 -6.18 -0.40 1.27
CA MET A 227 -6.04 0.50 0.11
C MET A 227 -4.96 0.01 -0.86
N LEU A 228 -3.84 -0.55 -0.38
CA LEU A 228 -2.83 -1.16 -1.24
C LEU A 228 -3.32 -2.43 -1.94
N ASP A 229 -4.17 -3.23 -1.29
CA ASP A 229 -4.83 -4.37 -1.91
C ASP A 229 -5.78 -3.91 -3.03
N VAL A 230 -6.55 -2.85 -2.79
CA VAL A 230 -7.43 -2.25 -3.81
C VAL A 230 -6.63 -1.71 -4.99
N LEU A 231 -5.56 -0.95 -4.73
CA LEU A 231 -4.71 -0.38 -5.79
C LEU A 231 -4.06 -1.47 -6.65
N GLN A 232 -3.52 -2.52 -6.01
CA GLN A 232 -2.92 -3.64 -6.72
C GLN A 232 -3.96 -4.42 -7.54
N ALA A 233 -5.10 -4.75 -6.94
CA ALA A 233 -6.15 -5.50 -7.62
C ALA A 233 -6.73 -4.70 -8.80
N ASP A 234 -6.90 -3.38 -8.66
CA ASP A 234 -7.44 -2.53 -9.72
C ASP A 234 -6.45 -2.43 -10.88
N TRP A 235 -5.18 -2.27 -10.57
CA TRP A 235 -4.11 -2.26 -11.56
C TRP A 235 -4.05 -3.57 -12.36
N SER A 236 -3.97 -4.70 -11.65
CA SER A 236 -3.87 -6.03 -12.28
C SER A 236 -5.12 -6.42 -13.06
N GLU A 237 -6.32 -6.08 -12.57
CA GLU A 237 -7.57 -6.36 -13.29
C GLU A 237 -7.67 -5.53 -14.58
N ARG A 238 -7.25 -4.27 -14.54
CA ARG A 238 -7.23 -3.41 -15.73
C ARG A 238 -6.18 -3.85 -16.73
N GLU A 239 -5.04 -4.35 -16.29
CA GLU A 239 -4.06 -4.99 -17.17
C GLU A 239 -4.66 -6.21 -17.89
N ARG A 240 -5.37 -7.08 -17.15
CA ARG A 240 -6.06 -8.25 -17.72
C ARG A 240 -7.07 -7.81 -18.78
N LEU A 241 -7.91 -6.82 -18.49
CA LEU A 241 -8.91 -6.29 -19.41
C LEU A 241 -8.28 -5.62 -20.66
N ASP A 242 -7.18 -4.89 -20.50
CA ASP A 242 -6.41 -4.32 -21.61
C ASP A 242 -5.88 -5.44 -22.53
N ARG A 243 -5.37 -6.52 -21.94
CA ARG A 243 -4.84 -7.69 -22.67
C ARG A 243 -5.95 -8.45 -23.41
N GLU A 244 -7.08 -8.71 -22.75
CA GLU A 244 -8.22 -9.40 -23.37
C GLU A 244 -8.83 -8.56 -24.50
N ALA A 245 -8.95 -7.24 -24.32
CA ALA A 245 -9.41 -6.36 -25.37
C ALA A 245 -8.45 -6.36 -26.58
N HIS A 246 -7.14 -6.45 -26.32
CA HIS A 246 -6.13 -6.61 -27.37
C HIS A 246 -6.30 -7.93 -28.11
N GLU A 247 -6.34 -9.05 -27.40
CA GLU A 247 -6.51 -10.39 -27.99
C GLU A 247 -7.80 -10.51 -28.82
N ALA A 248 -8.90 -9.90 -28.38
CA ALA A 248 -10.17 -9.89 -29.10
C ALA A 248 -10.18 -9.01 -30.35
N THR A 249 -9.32 -7.98 -30.41
CA THR A 249 -9.23 -7.05 -31.55
C THR A 249 -8.12 -7.46 -32.53
N SER A 250 -7.07 -8.09 -32.02
CA SER A 250 -5.89 -8.53 -32.75
C SER A 250 -6.11 -9.88 -33.41
N GLU A 251 -7.00 -9.96 -34.41
CA GLU A 251 -6.99 -11.06 -35.39
C GLU A 251 -5.73 -10.94 -36.30
N GLY A 252 -4.53 -11.03 -35.70
CA GLY A 252 -3.24 -11.11 -36.41
C GLY A 252 -2.43 -9.81 -36.57
N GLN A 253 -2.59 -8.79 -35.71
CA GLN A 253 -1.70 -7.62 -35.69
C GLN A 253 -0.83 -7.58 -34.42
N ASP A 254 0.50 -7.62 -34.62
CA ASP A 254 1.53 -7.40 -33.59
C ASP A 254 1.62 -5.90 -33.23
N GLY A 255 0.66 -5.40 -32.44
CA GLY A 255 0.68 -4.06 -31.87
C GLY A 255 1.00 -4.09 -30.36
N PRO A 256 1.48 -2.97 -29.76
CA PRO A 256 1.59 -2.89 -28.31
C PRO A 256 0.22 -3.02 -27.64
N VAL A 257 0.15 -3.71 -26.51
CA VAL A 257 -1.08 -3.84 -25.72
C VAL A 257 -1.57 -2.44 -25.32
N PRO A 258 -2.84 -2.08 -25.58
CA PRO A 258 -3.40 -0.80 -25.16
C PRO A 258 -3.30 -0.63 -23.64
N THR A 259 -3.24 0.63 -23.19
CA THR A 259 -3.17 0.99 -21.77
C THR A 259 -4.39 1.76 -21.31
N THR A 260 -5.47 1.77 -22.10
CA THR A 260 -6.66 2.62 -21.87
C THR A 260 -7.34 2.29 -20.55
N ARG A 261 -7.51 1.00 -20.19
CA ARG A 261 -8.10 0.62 -18.90
C ARG A 261 -7.18 0.97 -17.75
N ARG A 262 -5.86 0.78 -17.89
CA ARG A 262 -4.87 1.14 -16.86
C ARG A 262 -4.72 2.65 -16.64
N GLN A 263 -4.90 3.47 -17.67
CA GLN A 263 -4.99 4.94 -17.54
C GLN A 263 -6.17 5.36 -16.65
N ASP A 264 -7.26 4.59 -16.68
CA ASP A 264 -8.43 4.79 -15.83
C ASP A 264 -8.29 4.16 -14.43
N SER A 265 -7.13 3.64 -14.03
CA SER A 265 -6.93 3.05 -12.70
C SER A 265 -7.04 4.04 -11.55
N ILE A 266 -7.31 3.53 -10.35
CA ILE A 266 -7.31 4.32 -9.09
C ILE A 266 -5.90 4.89 -8.83
N LEU A 267 -4.86 4.09 -9.10
CA LEU A 267 -3.48 4.52 -8.95
C LEU A 267 -3.15 5.70 -9.89
N ALA A 268 -3.51 5.58 -11.17
CA ALA A 268 -3.35 6.67 -12.14
C ALA A 268 -4.12 7.94 -11.71
N MET A 269 -5.34 7.77 -11.20
CA MET A 269 -6.14 8.88 -10.64
C MET A 269 -5.39 9.59 -9.50
N TYR A 270 -4.77 8.87 -8.57
CA TYR A 270 -4.00 9.48 -7.47
C TYR A 270 -2.68 10.10 -7.92
N MET A 271 -1.96 9.49 -8.87
CA MET A 271 -0.73 10.05 -9.45
C MET A 271 -0.98 11.38 -10.16
N GLN A 272 -2.18 11.58 -10.72
CA GLN A 272 -2.57 12.79 -11.46
C GLN A 272 -3.19 13.89 -10.56
N GLN A 273 -3.34 13.67 -9.24
CA GLN A 273 -3.90 14.67 -8.33
C GLN A 273 -3.01 15.93 -8.28
N LYS A 274 -3.62 17.10 -8.46
CA LYS A 274 -2.95 18.42 -8.44
C LYS A 274 -3.26 19.25 -7.19
N ASN A 275 -3.81 18.63 -6.15
CA ASN A 275 -4.49 19.34 -5.06
C ASN A 275 -3.55 19.99 -4.01
N GLY A 276 -2.24 20.07 -4.27
CA GLY A 276 -1.26 20.59 -3.32
C GLY A 276 -0.24 21.58 -3.92
N PRO A 277 0.48 22.34 -3.07
CA PRO A 277 1.51 23.30 -3.49
C PRO A 277 2.79 22.64 -4.06
N GLN A 278 2.86 21.31 -4.03
CA GLN A 278 3.89 20.50 -4.67
C GLN A 278 3.17 19.44 -5.50
N SER A 279 3.59 19.24 -6.74
CA SER A 279 2.99 18.30 -7.70
C SER A 279 4.03 17.27 -8.16
N GLY A 280 3.56 16.11 -8.61
CA GLY A 280 4.40 15.06 -9.19
C GLY A 280 5.20 14.27 -8.16
N PHE A 281 6.26 13.59 -8.62
CA PHE A 281 7.00 12.61 -7.82
C PHE A 281 7.54 13.15 -6.50
N LYS A 282 7.94 14.43 -6.43
CA LYS A 282 8.45 15.02 -5.18
C LYS A 282 7.40 15.04 -4.06
N ALA A 283 6.13 15.33 -4.38
CA ALA A 283 5.05 15.33 -3.41
C ALA A 283 4.75 13.89 -2.94
N ILE A 284 4.73 12.94 -3.88
CA ILE A 284 4.57 11.51 -3.62
C ILE A 284 5.67 11.01 -2.68
N MET A 285 6.94 11.31 -2.98
CA MET A 285 8.06 10.87 -2.14
C MET A 285 8.04 11.50 -0.76
N LYS A 286 7.62 12.76 -0.64
CA LYS A 286 7.48 13.42 0.67
C LYS A 286 6.44 12.71 1.54
N ALA A 287 5.33 12.25 0.95
CA ALA A 287 4.33 11.45 1.65
C ALA A 287 4.87 10.07 2.00
N LEU A 288 5.48 9.39 1.02
CA LEU A 288 6.03 8.04 1.16
C LEU A 288 7.10 7.94 2.26
N PHE A 289 7.88 9.00 2.47
CA PHE A 289 8.94 9.09 3.47
C PHE A 289 8.57 9.93 4.71
N ALA A 290 7.29 10.20 4.92
CA ALA A 290 6.82 10.84 6.15
C ALA A 290 7.28 10.04 7.38
N ASP A 291 8.00 10.70 8.28
CA ASP A 291 8.76 10.10 9.38
C ASP A 291 8.28 10.56 10.77
N GLY A 292 7.30 11.46 10.83
CA GLY A 292 6.85 12.10 12.07
C GLY A 292 7.78 13.19 12.58
N GLY A 293 8.86 13.54 11.85
CA GLY A 293 9.72 14.67 12.18
C GLY A 293 8.96 16.00 12.18
N SER A 294 9.60 17.07 12.67
CA SER A 294 8.97 18.40 12.76
C SER A 294 8.45 18.92 11.41
N LEU A 295 9.26 18.74 10.36
CA LEU A 295 8.91 19.11 8.99
C LEU A 295 7.75 18.25 8.45
N SER A 296 7.81 16.93 8.65
CA SER A 296 6.76 16.00 8.19
C SER A 296 5.43 16.28 8.90
N SER A 297 5.45 16.44 10.22
CA SER A 297 4.27 16.74 11.05
C SER A 297 3.63 18.09 10.73
N SER A 298 4.43 19.08 10.32
CA SER A 298 3.91 20.39 9.92
C SER A 298 3.17 20.34 8.58
N TYR A 299 3.63 19.46 7.69
CA TYR A 299 3.13 19.33 6.33
C TYR A 299 1.91 18.41 6.27
N PHE A 300 1.95 17.27 6.96
CA PHE A 300 0.85 16.32 7.03
C PHE A 300 0.11 16.50 8.35
N ARG A 301 -1.00 17.24 8.30
CA ARG A 301 -1.86 17.50 9.45
C ARG A 301 -2.81 16.33 9.70
N GLU A 302 -3.37 16.31 10.91
CA GLU A 302 -4.40 15.34 11.28
C GLU A 302 -5.56 15.37 10.28
N VAL A 303 -5.99 14.20 9.83
CA VAL A 303 -7.15 14.07 8.94
C VAL A 303 -8.42 14.37 9.73
N PHE A 304 -8.55 13.79 10.91
CA PHE A 304 -9.67 14.05 11.81
C PHE A 304 -9.25 14.93 12.98
N ASP A 305 -10.17 15.76 13.48
CA ASP A 305 -9.85 16.72 14.53
C ASP A 305 -9.46 16.03 15.84
N ARG A 306 -8.24 16.32 16.33
CA ARG A 306 -7.68 15.82 17.60
C ARG A 306 -7.59 14.30 17.64
N GLU A 307 -7.43 13.69 16.47
CA GLU A 307 -7.49 12.25 16.24
C GLU A 307 -6.63 11.38 17.17
N PRO A 308 -5.39 11.78 17.55
CA PRO A 308 -4.57 11.02 18.49
C PRO A 308 -5.12 11.01 19.93
N ARG A 309 -6.06 11.91 20.27
CA ARG A 309 -6.67 11.92 21.60
C ARG A 309 -7.61 10.74 21.73
N GLY A 310 -7.27 9.84 22.66
CA GLY A 310 -8.10 8.73 23.07
C GLY A 310 -9.42 9.17 23.70
N ARG A 311 -10.22 8.18 24.10
CA ARG A 311 -11.49 8.44 24.80
C ARG A 311 -11.23 9.27 26.06
N VAL A 312 -11.87 10.43 26.13
CA VAL A 312 -11.94 11.20 27.39
C VAL A 312 -12.91 10.43 28.28
N GLU A 313 -12.41 9.75 29.31
CA GLU A 313 -13.30 9.31 30.37
C GLU A 313 -13.98 10.55 30.92
N ALA A 314 -15.31 10.58 30.89
CA ALA A 314 -16.07 11.60 31.57
C ALA A 314 -15.66 11.51 33.04
N SER A 315 -14.73 12.38 33.46
CA SER A 315 -14.43 12.57 34.87
C SER A 315 -15.78 12.72 35.52
N ARG A 316 -16.07 11.91 36.56
CA ARG A 316 -17.30 12.00 37.34
C ARG A 316 -17.36 13.41 37.93
N LYS A 317 -17.74 14.42 37.14
CA LYS A 317 -18.18 15.71 37.61
C LYS A 317 -19.34 15.33 38.52
N ARG A 318 -19.13 15.48 39.82
CA ARG A 318 -20.17 15.31 40.83
C ARG A 318 -21.40 15.96 40.24
N LYS A 319 -22.42 15.15 39.99
CA LYS A 319 -23.74 15.55 39.53
C LYS A 319 -24.16 16.68 40.45
N ARG A 320 -23.94 17.94 40.05
CA ARG A 320 -24.50 19.07 40.76
C ARG A 320 -25.95 18.99 40.34
N GLN A 321 -26.73 18.41 41.24
CA GLN A 321 -28.15 18.19 41.07
C GLN A 321 -28.78 19.59 41.10
N ASP A 322 -28.68 20.31 39.98
CA ASP A 322 -29.46 21.53 39.81
C ASP A 322 -30.90 21.07 39.78
N ARG A 323 -31.64 21.44 40.83
CA ARG A 323 -33.03 21.03 41.00
C ARG A 323 -33.80 21.69 39.86
N VAL A 324 -34.42 20.88 39.02
CA VAL A 324 -35.40 21.33 38.03
C VAL A 324 -36.48 22.08 38.80
N ASP A 325 -36.60 23.38 38.55
CA ASP A 325 -37.55 24.26 39.20
C ASP A 325 -38.57 24.73 38.15
N VAL A 326 -39.67 23.99 38.09
CA VAL A 326 -40.76 24.18 37.12
C VAL A 326 -41.60 25.42 37.45
N GLU A 327 -41.58 25.90 38.70
CA GLU A 327 -42.32 27.11 39.08
C GLU A 327 -41.61 28.40 38.64
N ASN A 328 -40.30 28.34 38.38
CA ASN A 328 -39.48 29.49 37.97
C ASN A 328 -38.93 29.38 36.52
N ASP A 329 -39.56 28.58 35.65
CA ASP A 329 -39.20 28.44 34.23
C ASP A 329 -37.73 28.00 33.97
N LYS A 330 -37.12 27.26 34.92
CA LYS A 330 -35.77 26.71 34.78
C LYS A 330 -35.82 25.25 34.35
N PHE A 331 -35.92 25.05 33.05
CA PHE A 331 -35.82 23.74 32.42
C PHE A 331 -34.35 23.34 32.27
N GLY A 332 -34.00 22.11 32.68
CA GLY A 332 -32.67 21.57 32.48
C GLY A 332 -32.30 21.46 30.99
N ASP A 333 -31.04 21.71 30.69
CA ASP A 333 -30.38 21.76 29.38
C ASP A 333 -30.14 20.37 28.76
N TYR A 334 -31.19 19.57 28.64
CA TYR A 334 -31.14 18.18 28.18
C TYR A 334 -30.93 17.98 26.65
N LEU A 335 -30.69 19.03 25.87
CA LEU A 335 -30.67 18.95 24.39
C LEU A 335 -29.31 19.19 23.72
N ASP A 336 -28.24 19.50 24.45
CA ASP A 336 -26.96 19.90 23.86
C ASP A 336 -25.90 18.77 23.75
N GLU A 337 -26.25 17.51 24.00
CA GLU A 337 -25.32 16.39 23.78
C GLU A 337 -25.39 15.85 22.35
N ASP A 338 -24.98 16.67 21.39
CA ASP A 338 -24.68 16.22 20.04
C ASP A 338 -23.24 15.66 20.05
N PRO A 339 -23.01 14.34 19.86
CA PRO A 339 -21.69 13.72 19.98
C PRO A 339 -20.66 14.20 18.93
N LEU A 340 -21.10 15.05 18.00
CA LEU A 340 -20.30 15.69 16.95
C LEU A 340 -19.88 17.13 17.32
N SER A 341 -20.45 17.74 18.36
CA SER A 341 -20.16 19.12 18.76
C SER A 341 -19.08 19.17 19.85
N SER A 342 -17.84 19.46 19.44
CA SER A 342 -16.70 19.56 20.36
C SER A 342 -16.53 20.96 20.98
N GLY A 343 -17.61 21.48 21.57
CA GLY A 343 -17.64 22.78 22.23
C GLY A 343 -17.69 22.70 23.77
N ALA A 344 -16.65 22.21 24.45
CA ALA A 344 -16.52 22.45 25.90
C ALA A 344 -15.06 22.41 26.40
N SER A 345 -14.62 23.58 26.89
CA SER A 345 -13.55 23.89 27.87
C SER A 345 -12.33 22.96 27.99
N GLU A 346 -11.15 23.51 27.70
CA GLU A 346 -9.80 22.93 27.93
C GLU A 346 -9.49 22.65 29.41
N PRO A 347 -8.99 21.43 29.70
CA PRO A 347 -7.90 21.23 30.66
C PRO A 347 -6.72 20.47 29.99
N PRO A 348 -5.58 20.29 30.68
CA PRO A 348 -4.26 20.56 30.12
C PRO A 348 -3.92 19.64 28.94
N THR A 349 -3.24 20.26 27.97
CA THR A 349 -2.52 19.65 26.87
C THR A 349 -1.81 18.37 27.34
N PRO A 350 -2.06 17.19 26.74
CA PRO A 350 -1.12 16.11 26.88
C PRO A 350 0.19 16.63 26.31
N GLU A 351 1.23 16.71 27.14
CA GLU A 351 2.56 17.05 26.67
C GLU A 351 2.85 16.14 25.47
N LYS A 352 3.26 16.76 24.36
CA LYS A 352 3.95 16.03 23.28
C LYS A 352 4.93 15.11 23.99
N PRO A 353 5.04 13.82 23.66
CA PRO A 353 6.15 13.02 24.14
C PRO A 353 7.44 13.63 23.56
N ARG A 354 7.98 14.62 24.27
CA ARG A 354 9.35 15.04 24.16
C ARG A 354 10.14 13.91 24.81
N ASP A 355 11.13 13.44 24.07
CA ASP A 355 12.26 12.66 24.59
C ASP A 355 12.05 11.16 24.86
N ALA A 356 11.21 10.49 24.06
CA ALA A 356 11.29 9.02 23.89
C ALA A 356 12.43 8.57 22.95
N LEU A 357 13.34 9.48 22.56
CA LEU A 357 14.57 9.18 21.80
C LEU A 357 15.71 8.63 22.68
N SER A 358 15.47 8.39 23.97
CA SER A 358 16.52 8.11 24.95
C SER A 358 16.72 6.62 25.34
N SER A 359 16.01 5.66 24.72
CA SER A 359 16.32 4.23 24.94
C SER A 359 17.17 3.67 23.79
N ALA A 360 18.46 3.50 24.08
CA ALA A 360 19.38 2.67 23.29
C ALA A 360 18.88 1.22 23.28
N GLY A 361 18.07 0.89 22.27
CA GLY A 361 17.62 -0.46 21.96
C GLY A 361 17.87 -0.71 20.49
N SER A 362 18.24 -1.96 20.16
CA SER A 362 18.53 -2.44 18.81
C SER A 362 17.56 -1.86 17.77
N PHE A 363 18.10 -1.49 16.62
CA PHE A 363 17.58 -0.73 15.46
C PHE A 363 16.10 -0.98 15.01
N GLY A 364 15.42 -2.00 15.53
CA GLY A 364 13.99 -2.28 15.31
C GLY A 364 13.09 -2.26 16.55
N THR A 365 13.60 -1.95 17.74
CA THR A 365 12.89 -2.08 19.03
C THR A 365 12.28 -0.78 19.53
N THR A 366 12.73 0.38 19.04
CA THR A 366 12.30 1.70 19.55
C THR A 366 10.96 2.18 18.98
N PHE A 367 10.58 1.72 17.76
CA PHE A 367 9.31 2.07 17.12
C PHE A 367 8.79 0.92 16.22
N PRO A 368 8.05 -0.07 16.77
CA PRO A 368 7.49 -1.17 15.99
C PRO A 368 6.68 -0.70 14.77
N GLY A 369 5.92 0.39 14.91
CA GLY A 369 5.12 0.96 13.82
C GLY A 369 5.95 1.42 12.63
N LEU A 370 7.15 1.98 12.85
CA LEU A 370 8.04 2.41 11.76
C LEU A 370 8.49 1.20 10.92
N ALA A 371 8.95 0.14 11.58
CA ALA A 371 9.35 -1.10 10.92
C ALA A 371 8.18 -1.75 10.17
N GLU A 372 6.99 -1.79 10.78
CA GLU A 372 5.77 -2.29 10.14
C GLU A 372 5.33 -1.46 8.93
N SER A 373 5.66 -0.16 8.88
CA SER A 373 5.31 0.71 7.75
C SER A 373 6.17 0.45 6.51
N VAL A 374 7.39 -0.08 6.67
CA VAL A 374 8.37 -0.20 5.58
C VAL A 374 7.89 -1.11 4.44
N PRO A 375 7.35 -2.32 4.70
CA PRO A 375 6.79 -3.15 3.63
C PRO A 375 5.68 -2.46 2.84
N LEU A 376 4.83 -1.67 3.50
CA LEU A 376 3.75 -0.92 2.87
C LEU A 376 4.30 0.19 1.96
N ARG A 377 5.32 0.93 2.42
CA ARG A 377 6.02 1.95 1.62
C ARG A 377 6.66 1.33 0.37
N LEU A 378 7.34 0.20 0.53
CA LEU A 378 7.99 -0.49 -0.59
C LEU A 378 6.99 -1.05 -1.61
N ARG A 379 5.88 -1.63 -1.14
CA ARG A 379 4.82 -2.13 -2.02
C ARG A 379 4.18 -0.99 -2.82
N LEU A 380 3.92 0.15 -2.19
CA LEU A 380 3.41 1.32 -2.89
C LEU A 380 4.41 1.87 -3.91
N PHE A 381 5.70 1.90 -3.58
CA PHE A 381 6.73 2.33 -4.53
C PHE A 381 6.86 1.38 -5.73
N GLN A 382 6.75 0.07 -5.51
CA GLN A 382 6.72 -0.91 -6.60
C GLN A 382 5.56 -0.62 -7.56
N LEU A 383 4.35 -0.44 -7.03
CA LEU A 383 3.16 -0.09 -7.80
C LEU A 383 3.35 1.21 -8.59
N LEU A 384 3.92 2.24 -7.97
CA LEU A 384 4.23 3.51 -8.63
C LEU A 384 5.25 3.34 -9.76
N SER A 385 6.28 2.53 -9.55
CA SER A 385 7.30 2.24 -10.57
C SER A 385 6.69 1.51 -11.76
N GLU A 386 5.86 0.50 -11.49
CA GLU A 386 5.16 -0.26 -12.53
C GLU A 386 4.22 0.64 -13.32
N ALA A 387 3.36 1.41 -12.64
CA ALA A 387 2.45 2.33 -13.31
C ALA A 387 3.17 3.41 -14.11
N THR A 388 4.28 3.95 -13.59
CA THR A 388 5.10 4.92 -14.33
C THR A 388 5.72 4.29 -15.57
N SER A 389 6.21 3.05 -15.49
CA SER A 389 6.80 2.36 -16.63
C SER A 389 5.81 2.04 -17.75
N VAL A 390 4.53 1.85 -17.40
CA VAL A 390 3.45 1.50 -18.34
C VAL A 390 2.77 2.74 -18.93
N LEU A 391 2.58 3.80 -18.12
CA LEU A 391 1.77 4.96 -18.50
C LEU A 391 2.60 6.17 -18.94
N HIS A 392 3.90 6.19 -18.66
CA HIS A 392 4.77 7.34 -18.89
C HIS A 392 6.04 6.95 -19.65
N GLU A 393 6.81 7.96 -20.05
CA GLU A 393 8.04 7.76 -20.81
C GLU A 393 9.14 7.13 -19.94
N PRO A 394 10.11 6.41 -20.54
CA PRO A 394 11.24 5.86 -19.79
C PRO A 394 11.99 6.89 -18.93
N ALA A 395 12.06 8.15 -19.39
CA ALA A 395 12.66 9.25 -18.63
C ALA A 395 11.90 9.58 -17.32
N ASP A 396 10.59 9.32 -17.25
CA ASP A 396 9.81 9.48 -16.01
C ASP A 396 10.17 8.42 -14.97
N VAL A 397 10.46 7.19 -15.39
CA VAL A 397 10.90 6.11 -14.48
C VAL A 397 12.24 6.46 -13.84
N VAL A 398 13.17 7.03 -14.62
CA VAL A 398 14.45 7.53 -14.10
C VAL A 398 14.21 8.65 -13.09
N ARG A 399 13.37 9.65 -13.43
CA ARG A 399 13.00 10.73 -12.50
C ARG A 399 12.35 10.23 -11.22
N LEU A 400 11.51 9.19 -11.29
CA LEU A 400 10.87 8.57 -10.15
C LEU A 400 11.92 7.91 -9.23
N CYS A 401 12.85 7.13 -9.79
CA CYS A 401 13.92 6.48 -9.06
C CYS A 401 14.87 7.52 -8.42
N ASP A 402 15.22 8.57 -9.14
CA ASP A 402 16.03 9.69 -8.64
C ASP A 402 15.33 10.41 -7.49
N ALA A 403 14.03 10.68 -7.62
CA ALA A 403 13.24 11.31 -6.57
C ALA A 403 13.16 10.42 -5.33
N TYR A 404 12.98 9.10 -5.50
CA TYR A 404 12.96 8.15 -4.40
C TYR A 404 14.30 8.10 -3.68
N ALA A 405 15.40 7.89 -4.41
CA ALA A 405 16.73 7.78 -3.82
C ALA A 405 17.18 9.09 -3.16
N SER A 406 16.89 10.24 -3.77
CA SER A 406 17.18 11.57 -3.20
C SER A 406 16.39 11.82 -1.92
N SER A 407 15.13 11.40 -1.88
CA SER A 407 14.29 11.53 -0.68
C SER A 407 14.75 10.57 0.42
N LEU A 408 15.04 9.31 0.06
CA LEU A 408 15.57 8.30 0.98
C LEU A 408 16.90 8.75 1.59
N LYS A 409 17.82 9.34 0.81
CA LYS A 409 19.11 9.81 1.32
C LYS A 409 18.98 10.77 2.51
N VAL A 410 17.94 11.61 2.53
CA VAL A 410 17.76 12.66 3.55
C VAL A 410 16.86 12.25 4.72
N VAL A 411 16.30 11.03 4.71
CA VAL A 411 15.52 10.55 5.87
C VAL A 411 16.44 10.20 7.05
N PRO A 412 15.91 10.20 8.28
CA PRO A 412 16.64 9.72 9.45
C PRO A 412 17.23 8.31 9.27
N LEU A 413 18.42 8.07 9.83
CA LEU A 413 19.18 6.83 9.62
C LEU A 413 18.40 5.54 9.96
N ASN A 414 17.51 5.60 10.95
CA ASN A 414 16.64 4.49 11.33
C ASN A 414 15.69 4.08 10.20
N LEU A 415 15.01 5.04 9.55
CA LEU A 415 14.18 4.72 8.39
C LEU A 415 15.05 4.29 7.20
N PHE A 416 16.19 4.94 7.00
CA PHE A 416 17.11 4.60 5.92
C PHE A 416 17.54 3.14 5.98
N ALA A 417 18.10 2.68 7.10
CA ALA A 417 18.57 1.30 7.16
C ALA A 417 17.41 0.29 7.20
N LEU A 418 16.24 0.62 7.74
CA LEU A 418 15.08 -0.27 7.64
C LEU A 418 14.65 -0.49 6.19
N VAL A 419 14.75 0.54 5.34
CA VAL A 419 14.44 0.44 3.90
C VAL A 419 15.53 -0.32 3.14
N VAL A 420 16.81 0.01 3.40
CA VAL A 420 17.96 -0.56 2.65
C VAL A 420 18.27 -2.00 3.07
N ALA A 421 18.10 -2.35 4.35
CA ALA A 421 18.41 -3.69 4.87
C ALA A 421 17.36 -4.76 4.53
N GLN A 422 16.32 -4.43 3.74
CA GLN A 422 15.30 -5.41 3.34
C GLN A 422 15.90 -6.47 2.41
N ARG A 423 16.12 -7.67 2.95
CA ARG A 423 16.61 -8.82 2.18
C ARG A 423 15.52 -9.38 1.28
N ARG A 424 14.34 -9.61 1.86
CA ARG A 424 13.12 -10.02 1.17
C ARG A 424 12.15 -8.86 1.24
N GLY A 425 11.71 -8.38 0.09
CA GLY A 425 10.81 -7.25 0.00
C GLY A 425 10.03 -7.30 -1.31
N PRO A 426 9.02 -6.44 -1.45
CA PRO A 426 8.16 -6.42 -2.64
C PRO A 426 8.92 -5.92 -3.87
N LEU A 427 10.00 -5.14 -3.71
CA LEU A 427 10.75 -4.60 -4.84
C LEU A 427 11.45 -5.69 -5.69
N PRO A 428 11.22 -5.73 -7.02
CA PRO A 428 11.96 -6.58 -7.93
C PRO A 428 13.46 -6.33 -7.90
N ALA A 429 14.26 -7.36 -8.19
CA ALA A 429 15.74 -7.26 -8.17
C ALA A 429 16.26 -6.14 -9.09
N ALA A 430 15.71 -6.00 -10.30
CA ALA A 430 16.09 -4.95 -11.25
C ALA A 430 15.88 -3.54 -10.65
N LEU A 431 14.71 -3.28 -10.06
CA LEU A 431 14.42 -2.00 -9.43
C LEU A 431 15.34 -1.75 -8.22
N ARG A 432 15.64 -2.78 -7.43
CA ARG A 432 16.60 -2.68 -6.33
C ARG A 432 18.00 -2.32 -6.82
N VAL A 433 18.46 -2.94 -7.91
CA VAL A 433 19.75 -2.59 -8.54
C VAL A 433 19.77 -1.12 -8.92
N THR A 434 18.74 -0.64 -9.63
CA THR A 434 18.63 0.77 -10.02
C THR A 434 18.70 1.70 -8.81
N LEU A 435 17.90 1.44 -7.77
CA LEU A 435 17.90 2.27 -6.56
C LEU A 435 19.24 2.27 -5.83
N LEU A 436 19.90 1.12 -5.70
CA LEU A 436 21.22 1.02 -5.07
C LEU A 436 22.26 1.81 -5.88
N LYS A 437 22.26 1.70 -7.22
CA LYS A 437 23.17 2.47 -8.08
C LYS A 437 22.97 3.98 -7.93
N VAL A 438 21.72 4.45 -7.91
CA VAL A 438 21.41 5.88 -7.69
C VAL A 438 21.86 6.32 -6.29
N LEU A 439 21.59 5.54 -5.24
CA LEU A 439 22.06 5.84 -3.88
C LEU A 439 23.59 5.89 -3.77
N LEU A 440 24.29 4.94 -4.42
CA LEU A 440 25.74 4.93 -4.50
C LEU A 440 26.25 6.21 -5.17
N ALA A 441 25.68 6.60 -6.31
CA ALA A 441 26.05 7.84 -6.99
C ALA A 441 25.82 9.08 -6.11
N LEU A 442 24.77 9.10 -5.28
CA LEU A 442 24.48 10.21 -4.37
C LEU A 442 25.42 10.25 -3.14
N LEU A 443 25.96 9.12 -2.71
CA LEU A 443 26.76 9.00 -1.48
C LEU A 443 28.27 8.94 -1.75
N LEU A 444 28.69 8.55 -2.95
CA LEU A 444 30.10 8.41 -3.30
C LEU A 444 30.75 9.75 -3.71
N PRO A 445 32.07 9.90 -3.52
CA PRO A 445 32.80 11.08 -3.97
C PRO A 445 32.88 11.12 -5.51
N ALA A 446 33.00 12.32 -6.08
CA ALA A 446 33.15 12.51 -7.53
C ALA A 446 34.42 11.85 -8.11
N SER A 447 35.40 11.51 -7.26
CA SER A 447 36.65 10.85 -7.64
C SER A 447 36.53 9.34 -7.85
N HIS A 448 35.39 8.72 -7.53
CA HIS A 448 35.23 7.28 -7.73
C HIS A 448 35.30 6.91 -9.21
N VAL A 449 35.75 5.69 -9.52
CA VAL A 449 35.78 5.20 -10.89
C VAL A 449 34.33 5.04 -11.37
N PRO A 450 33.93 5.68 -12.48
CA PRO A 450 32.57 5.55 -12.95
C PRO A 450 32.30 4.13 -13.49
N PRO A 451 31.10 3.57 -13.26
CA PRO A 451 30.79 2.17 -13.58
C PRO A 451 31.03 1.77 -15.03
N HIS A 452 30.70 2.64 -15.99
CA HIS A 452 30.92 2.41 -17.43
C HIS A 452 32.38 2.17 -17.81
N LYS A 453 33.36 2.57 -16.98
CA LYS A 453 34.80 2.30 -17.23
C LYS A 453 35.24 0.93 -16.71
N ALA A 454 34.57 0.42 -15.68
CA ALA A 454 34.90 -0.87 -15.10
C ALA A 454 34.18 -2.01 -15.80
N ASP A 455 32.91 -1.80 -16.17
CA ASP A 455 32.05 -2.79 -16.82
C ASP A 455 31.06 -2.08 -17.75
N PRO A 456 31.47 -1.78 -19.00
CA PRO A 456 30.63 -1.06 -19.96
C PRO A 456 29.34 -1.82 -20.34
N VAL A 457 29.42 -3.16 -20.41
CA VAL A 457 28.30 -4.02 -20.81
C VAL A 457 27.27 -4.07 -19.69
N GLY A 458 27.70 -4.38 -18.46
CA GLY A 458 26.81 -4.39 -17.30
C GLY A 458 26.17 -3.01 -17.05
N GLU A 459 26.86 -1.92 -17.37
CA GLU A 459 26.28 -0.58 -17.21
C GLU A 459 25.18 -0.31 -18.25
N ALA A 460 25.39 -0.70 -19.50
CA ALA A 460 24.40 -0.58 -20.56
C ALA A 460 23.14 -1.43 -20.28
N GLU A 461 23.30 -2.57 -19.62
CA GLU A 461 22.21 -3.46 -19.19
C GLU A 461 21.57 -3.05 -17.85
N ALA A 462 21.98 -1.91 -17.28
CA ALA A 462 21.54 -1.42 -15.97
C ALA A 462 21.79 -2.42 -14.81
N CYS A 463 22.76 -3.32 -14.97
CA CYS A 463 23.14 -4.31 -13.97
C CYS A 463 24.03 -3.71 -12.88
N LEU A 464 24.17 -4.47 -11.79
CA LEU A 464 25.20 -4.33 -10.78
C LEU A 464 26.07 -5.60 -10.88
N SER A 465 27.38 -5.45 -11.03
CA SER A 465 28.31 -6.59 -11.14
C SER A 465 29.35 -6.59 -10.03
N THR A 466 29.97 -7.74 -9.77
CA THR A 466 31.10 -7.89 -8.84
C THR A 466 32.25 -6.94 -9.20
N VAL A 467 32.51 -6.74 -10.50
CA VAL A 467 33.56 -5.84 -11.00
C VAL A 467 33.24 -4.39 -10.64
N MET A 468 32.00 -3.93 -10.87
CA MET A 468 31.57 -2.59 -10.46
C MET A 468 31.65 -2.41 -8.95
N LEU A 469 31.15 -3.38 -8.18
CA LEU A 469 31.22 -3.35 -6.73
C LEU A 469 32.66 -3.19 -6.24
N THR A 470 33.57 -4.00 -6.77
CA THR A 470 34.99 -4.02 -6.37
C THR A 470 35.73 -2.74 -6.76
N ARG A 471 35.56 -2.26 -8.00
CA ARG A 471 36.39 -1.18 -8.57
C ARG A 471 35.79 0.22 -8.42
N CYS A 472 34.47 0.33 -8.36
CA CYS A 472 33.78 1.62 -8.43
C CYS A 472 33.19 2.04 -7.09
N TYR A 473 32.81 1.09 -6.22
CA TYR A 473 31.96 1.38 -5.07
C TYR A 473 32.59 1.03 -3.72
N ALA A 474 33.02 -0.23 -3.53
CA ALA A 474 33.36 -0.80 -2.22
C ALA A 474 34.50 -0.06 -1.50
N GLN A 475 35.52 0.36 -2.25
CA GLN A 475 36.78 0.93 -1.74
C GLN A 475 36.65 2.34 -1.17
N HIS A 476 35.55 3.03 -1.48
CA HIS A 476 35.44 4.45 -1.22
C HIS A 476 34.69 4.75 0.08
N PRO A 477 35.08 5.82 0.79
CA PRO A 477 34.27 6.40 1.84
C PRO A 477 33.18 7.31 1.24
N ALA A 478 32.24 7.76 2.06
CA ALA A 478 31.19 8.67 1.60
C ALA A 478 31.76 10.01 1.13
N ASN A 479 30.99 10.78 0.35
CA ASN A 479 31.41 12.10 -0.14
C ASN A 479 31.56 13.14 0.96
N THR A 480 30.94 12.96 2.12
CA THR A 480 31.10 13.83 3.29
C THR A 480 31.98 13.18 4.38
N VAL A 481 32.32 13.97 5.41
CA VAL A 481 33.02 13.52 6.63
C VAL A 481 32.05 13.13 7.76
N GLY A 482 30.74 13.18 7.51
CA GLY A 482 29.70 12.88 8.49
C GLY A 482 29.66 11.38 8.82
N VAL A 483 29.45 11.06 10.10
CA VAL A 483 29.29 9.67 10.57
C VAL A 483 28.09 9.02 9.86
N GLU A 484 26.97 9.75 9.80
CA GLU A 484 25.72 9.25 9.21
C GLU A 484 25.85 8.90 7.73
N ASP A 485 26.45 9.76 6.91
CA ASP A 485 26.62 9.48 5.48
C ASP A 485 27.53 8.26 5.23
N ASN A 486 28.57 8.07 6.05
CA ASN A 486 29.42 6.89 5.98
C ASN A 486 28.69 5.63 6.44
N ALA A 487 27.83 5.72 7.47
CA ALA A 487 26.94 4.64 7.89
C ALA A 487 25.96 4.26 6.77
N LYS A 488 25.30 5.25 6.15
CA LYS A 488 24.40 5.07 5.00
C LYS A 488 25.12 4.41 3.83
N LEU A 489 26.31 4.87 3.46
CA LEU A 489 27.09 4.24 2.39
C LEU A 489 27.44 2.79 2.74
N SER A 490 27.88 2.52 3.98
CA SER A 490 28.20 1.15 4.42
C SER A 490 27.01 0.21 4.27
N LEU A 491 25.80 0.67 4.63
CA LEU A 491 24.56 -0.09 4.48
C LEU A 491 24.19 -0.34 3.00
N VAL A 492 24.40 0.64 2.12
CA VAL A 492 24.15 0.47 0.68
C VAL A 492 25.12 -0.53 0.06
N ILE A 493 26.40 -0.50 0.45
CA ILE A 493 27.40 -1.50 0.04
C ILE A 493 27.02 -2.88 0.57
N GLU A 494 26.63 -2.98 1.84
CA GLU A 494 26.15 -4.23 2.43
C GLU A 494 24.95 -4.79 1.67
N ALA A 495 23.96 -3.95 1.34
CA ALA A 495 22.79 -4.35 0.57
C ALA A 495 23.16 -4.78 -0.87
N ALA A 496 24.13 -4.12 -1.49
CA ALA A 496 24.66 -4.48 -2.82
C ALA A 496 25.33 -5.87 -2.81
N VAL A 497 26.19 -6.13 -1.82
CA VAL A 497 26.84 -7.45 -1.66
C VAL A 497 25.78 -8.53 -1.44
N GLN A 498 24.82 -8.30 -0.53
CA GLN A 498 23.73 -9.23 -0.25
C GLN A 498 22.84 -9.50 -1.48
N LEU A 499 22.56 -8.46 -2.28
CA LEU A 499 21.76 -8.60 -3.50
C LEU A 499 22.48 -9.46 -4.53
N LEU A 500 23.75 -9.19 -4.82
CA LEU A 500 24.55 -9.98 -5.74
C LEU A 500 24.66 -11.44 -5.29
N TRP A 501 24.89 -11.66 -4.00
CA TRP A 501 24.94 -13.00 -3.42
C TRP A 501 23.62 -13.76 -3.60
N THR A 502 22.49 -13.10 -3.28
CA THR A 502 21.15 -13.72 -3.41
C THR A 502 20.78 -14.03 -4.85
N CYS A 503 21.30 -13.25 -5.80
CA CYS A 503 21.10 -13.46 -7.23
C CYS A 503 22.14 -14.41 -7.87
N HIS A 504 23.03 -15.03 -7.08
CA HIS A 504 24.14 -15.84 -7.57
C HIS A 504 25.04 -15.12 -8.59
N ALA A 505 25.16 -13.80 -8.45
CA ALA A 505 25.94 -12.92 -9.32
C ALA A 505 27.19 -12.34 -8.62
N LEU A 506 27.47 -12.79 -7.39
CA LEU A 506 28.64 -12.41 -6.61
C LEU A 506 29.73 -13.46 -6.75
N GLU A 507 30.86 -13.07 -7.32
CA GLU A 507 32.05 -13.92 -7.41
C GLU A 507 33.03 -13.53 -6.30
N TYR A 508 33.39 -14.50 -5.45
CA TYR A 508 34.45 -14.25 -4.47
C TYR A 508 35.81 -14.18 -5.18
N GLY A 509 36.64 -13.23 -4.78
CA GLY A 509 38.03 -13.13 -5.23
C GLY A 509 38.86 -12.22 -4.33
N PRO A 510 40.22 -12.36 -4.35
CA PRO A 510 41.10 -11.56 -3.49
C PRO A 510 40.91 -10.05 -3.66
N ALA A 511 40.63 -9.59 -4.89
CA ALA A 511 40.38 -8.18 -5.17
C ALA A 511 39.11 -7.66 -4.49
N LEU A 512 38.05 -8.48 -4.40
CA LEU A 512 36.80 -8.10 -3.72
C LEU A 512 37.03 -8.02 -2.20
N ASP A 513 37.75 -8.98 -1.61
CA ASP A 513 38.09 -8.98 -0.18
C ASP A 513 38.93 -7.74 0.18
N GLU A 514 39.99 -7.46 -0.59
CA GLU A 514 40.83 -6.27 -0.41
C GLU A 514 40.01 -4.99 -0.53
N ALA A 515 39.17 -4.88 -1.57
CA ALA A 515 38.36 -3.69 -1.81
C ALA A 515 37.37 -3.41 -0.69
N LEU A 516 36.70 -4.44 -0.17
CA LEU A 516 35.75 -4.29 0.93
C LEU A 516 36.45 -3.95 2.24
N ARG A 517 37.58 -4.57 2.57
CA ARG A 517 38.38 -4.23 3.76
C ARG A 517 38.91 -2.80 3.70
N ALA A 518 39.56 -2.44 2.60
CA ALA A 518 40.06 -1.08 2.38
C ALA A 518 38.93 -0.05 2.47
N GLY A 519 37.75 -0.37 1.93
CA GLY A 519 36.56 0.47 2.03
C GLY A 519 36.04 0.66 3.45
N ILE A 520 36.01 -0.41 4.25
CA ILE A 520 35.61 -0.35 5.67
C ILE A 520 36.55 0.60 6.42
N ASP A 521 37.86 0.39 6.26
CA ASP A 521 38.88 1.20 6.92
C ASP A 521 38.82 2.66 6.46
N ALA A 522 38.61 2.90 5.16
CA ALA A 522 38.46 4.24 4.59
C ALA A 522 37.23 4.97 5.15
N ARG A 523 36.08 4.29 5.28
CA ARG A 523 34.87 4.86 5.89
C ARG A 523 35.11 5.21 7.35
N GLN A 524 35.71 4.31 8.12
CA GLN A 524 36.02 4.56 9.53
C GLN A 524 37.04 5.71 9.71
N ALA A 525 38.05 5.79 8.85
CA ALA A 525 39.08 6.83 8.91
C ALA A 525 38.57 8.22 8.50
N LYS A 526 37.62 8.32 7.56
CA LYS A 526 37.11 9.61 7.07
C LYS A 526 36.20 10.32 8.08
N VAL A 527 35.58 9.56 8.97
CA VAL A 527 34.62 10.09 9.95
C VAL A 527 35.29 11.07 10.91
N LYS A 528 34.82 12.32 10.91
CA LYS A 528 35.21 13.31 11.92
C LYS A 528 34.26 13.22 13.09
N ARG A 529 34.62 12.45 14.13
CA ARG A 529 33.90 12.47 15.41
C ARG A 529 34.08 13.84 16.04
N LYS A 530 32.98 14.57 16.32
CA LYS A 530 33.10 15.83 17.07
C LYS A 530 33.67 15.48 18.44
N ARG A 531 34.88 15.96 18.76
CA ARG A 531 35.38 16.01 20.14
C ARG A 531 34.58 17.08 20.89
N THR A 532 33.33 16.77 21.21
CA THR A 532 32.63 17.48 22.28
C THR A 532 33.41 17.17 23.57
N GLY A 533 33.62 18.18 24.42
CA GLY A 533 34.31 18.01 25.71
C GLY A 533 33.49 17.15 26.67
N LYS A 534 33.34 17.56 27.94
CA LYS A 534 32.47 16.87 28.93
C LYS A 534 30.98 16.75 28.55
N ALA A 535 30.56 17.16 27.36
CA ALA A 535 29.18 17.05 26.90
C ALA A 535 28.91 15.64 26.35
N ARG A 536 27.75 15.08 26.69
CA ARG A 536 27.31 13.78 26.15
C ARG A 536 27.31 13.82 24.62
N PRO A 537 27.75 12.74 23.95
CA PRO A 537 27.68 12.64 22.50
C PRO A 537 26.22 12.74 22.05
N ASP A 538 26.03 13.37 20.89
CA ASP A 538 24.72 13.47 20.22
C ASP A 538 24.18 12.05 19.98
N PRO A 539 22.96 11.70 20.45
CA PRO A 539 22.40 10.37 20.28
C PRO A 539 22.30 9.94 18.81
N GLU A 540 22.07 10.86 17.89
CA GLU A 540 22.01 10.55 16.44
C GLU A 540 23.42 10.21 15.90
N GLU A 541 24.45 10.93 16.35
CA GLU A 541 25.85 10.66 15.99
C GLU A 541 26.33 9.32 16.59
N ALA A 542 25.91 9.00 17.81
CA ALA A 542 26.21 7.72 18.47
C ALA A 542 25.53 6.53 17.76
N LEU A 543 24.25 6.66 17.39
CA LEU A 543 23.53 5.66 16.60
C LEU A 543 24.20 5.45 15.24
N ALA A 544 24.60 6.54 14.57
CA ALA A 544 25.30 6.45 13.30
C ALA A 544 26.64 5.71 13.40
N ALA A 545 27.40 5.93 14.48
CA ALA A 545 28.64 5.22 14.74
C ALA A 545 28.39 3.72 14.97
N GLU A 546 27.39 3.38 15.79
CA GLU A 546 27.01 1.98 16.04
C GLU A 546 26.59 1.26 14.75
N VAL A 547 25.75 1.90 13.93
CA VAL A 547 25.29 1.33 12.65
C VAL A 547 26.47 1.12 11.69
N LEU A 548 27.41 2.07 11.62
CA LEU A 548 28.61 1.95 10.79
C LEU A 548 29.50 0.78 11.23
N ASP A 549 29.75 0.66 12.53
CA ASP A 549 30.57 -0.41 13.09
C ASP A 549 29.88 -1.77 12.90
N ALA A 550 28.59 -1.86 13.20
CA ALA A 550 27.81 -3.09 13.01
C ALA A 550 27.73 -3.52 11.53
N SER A 551 27.60 -2.58 10.59
CA SER A 551 27.63 -2.88 9.15
C SER A 551 29.01 -3.38 8.71
N SER A 552 30.07 -2.78 9.24
CA SER A 552 31.45 -3.22 8.99
C SER A 552 31.68 -4.65 9.44
N ASP A 553 31.18 -5.02 10.62
CA ASP A 553 31.30 -6.37 11.15
C ASP A 553 30.49 -7.39 10.35
N ARG A 554 29.27 -7.03 9.92
CA ARG A 554 28.47 -7.87 9.03
C ARG A 554 29.12 -8.08 7.67
N LEU A 555 29.75 -7.05 7.10
CA LEU A 555 30.51 -7.17 5.85
C LEU A 555 31.72 -8.11 6.00
N ARG A 556 32.47 -8.00 7.10
CA ARG A 556 33.58 -8.92 7.40
C ARG A 556 33.12 -10.36 7.57
N LEU A 557 32.00 -10.57 8.26
CA LEU A 557 31.39 -11.89 8.41
C LEU A 557 30.93 -12.45 7.06
N LEU A 558 30.28 -11.63 6.24
CA LEU A 558 29.83 -12.03 4.91
C LEU A 558 31.01 -12.44 4.02
N LEU A 559 32.12 -11.70 4.06
CA LEU A 559 33.37 -12.06 3.38
C LEU A 559 33.94 -13.40 3.86
N GLN A 560 33.90 -13.68 5.16
CA GLN A 560 34.35 -14.95 5.70
C GLN A 560 33.49 -16.10 5.15
N VAL A 561 32.16 -15.95 5.20
CA VAL A 561 31.23 -16.95 4.66
C VAL A 561 31.46 -17.17 3.15
N LEU A 562 31.60 -16.09 2.39
CA LEU A 562 31.94 -16.09 0.96
C LEU A 562 33.20 -16.89 0.64
N ARG A 563 34.25 -16.69 1.44
CA ARG A 563 35.53 -17.39 1.29
C ARG A 563 35.39 -18.87 1.59
N ASP A 564 34.71 -19.20 2.68
CA ASP A 564 34.54 -20.59 3.11
C ASP A 564 33.73 -21.37 2.07
N THR A 565 32.62 -20.82 1.55
CA THR A 565 31.82 -21.46 0.49
C THR A 565 32.58 -21.63 -0.82
N ALA A 566 33.41 -20.65 -1.22
CA ALA A 566 34.22 -20.77 -2.43
C ALA A 566 35.29 -21.87 -2.30
N SER A 567 35.86 -22.04 -1.11
CA SER A 567 36.84 -23.10 -0.85
C SER A 567 36.23 -24.51 -0.83
N GLU A 568 34.96 -24.65 -0.45
CA GLU A 568 34.24 -25.93 -0.47
C GLU A 568 33.92 -26.39 -1.90
N GLU A 569 33.54 -25.46 -2.80
CA GLU A 569 33.29 -25.75 -4.22
C GLU A 569 34.56 -26.25 -4.94
N ASP A 570 35.72 -25.64 -4.66
CA ASP A 570 37.01 -26.07 -5.21
C ASP A 570 37.45 -27.48 -4.73
N THR A 571 37.05 -27.89 -3.51
CA THR A 571 37.37 -29.23 -2.99
C THR A 571 36.50 -30.35 -3.54
N CYS A 572 35.30 -30.05 -4.07
CA CYS A 572 34.41 -31.06 -4.66
C CYS A 572 34.74 -31.42 -6.11
N VAL A 573 35.42 -30.52 -6.84
CA VAL A 573 35.80 -30.74 -8.26
C VAL A 573 37.11 -31.53 -8.40
N ALA A 574 37.88 -31.68 -7.31
CA ALA A 574 39.14 -32.44 -7.30
C ALA A 574 38.95 -33.93 -6.93
N LYS A 575 38.18 -34.68 -7.73
CA LYS A 575 38.34 -36.14 -7.83
C LYS A 575 38.29 -36.59 -9.29
N PRO A 576 39.43 -36.65 -9.99
CA PRO A 576 39.54 -37.50 -11.16
C PRO A 576 39.61 -38.97 -10.69
N VAL A 577 38.77 -39.82 -11.26
CA VAL A 577 39.02 -41.28 -11.30
C VAL A 577 40.08 -41.55 -12.36
#